data_AF-A0A2R7JRB3-F1
#
_entry.id   AF-A0A2R7JRB3-F1
#
_cell.length_a   1.000
_cell.length_b   1.000
_cell.length_c   1.000
_cell.angle_alpha   90.00
_cell.angle_beta   90.00
_cell.angle_gamma   90.00
#
_symmetry.space_group_name_H-M   'P 1'
#
loop_
_entity.id
_entity.type
_entity.pdbx_description
1 polymer ?
#
loop_
_entity_poly.entity_id
_entity_poly.type
_entity_poly.pdbx_seq_one_letter_code
_entity_poly.pdbx_strand_id
1 'polypeptide(L)'
;MKKIYISMFALSALFFTACQDDFLDVNPTQAIPTTDVELYNTDNGAKTFVTSIYAKFLDWDMSSFGWIGLASITSDDADKGSSPGDGGTDKDVLDALSYNSSNPSAESTFIAQYDGINRCNQALAIIPKLDKADPALRERLMGEAKFLRAFMYFTLVKCYGGVP
;
A
#
# COMPACT_ATOMS: atom_id res chain seq x y z
N MET A 1 29.04 -0.02 -62.81
CA MET A 1 27.64 0.42 -62.58
C MET A 1 26.80 -0.64 -61.86
N LYS A 2 26.61 -1.87 -62.38
CA LYS A 2 25.83 -2.93 -61.68
C LYS A 2 26.30 -3.27 -60.26
N LYS A 3 27.62 -3.27 -60.00
CA LYS A 3 28.18 -3.50 -58.65
C LYS A 3 27.90 -2.35 -57.66
N ILE A 4 27.75 -1.12 -58.14
CA ILE A 4 27.45 0.06 -57.30
C ILE A 4 26.01 -0.01 -56.78
N TYR A 5 25.05 -0.40 -57.64
CA TYR A 5 23.65 -0.55 -57.23
C TYR A 5 23.44 -1.68 -56.20
N ILE A 6 24.21 -2.77 -56.30
CA ILE A 6 24.18 -3.87 -55.31
C ILE A 6 24.73 -3.40 -53.95
N SER A 7 25.84 -2.64 -53.96
CA SER A 7 26.40 -2.06 -52.73
C SER A 7 25.46 -1.02 -52.09
N MET A 8 24.75 -0.24 -52.90
CA MET A 8 23.79 0.76 -52.41
C MET A 8 22.54 0.12 -51.81
N PHE A 9 22.06 -0.99 -52.39
CA PHE A 9 20.95 -1.78 -51.84
C PHE A 9 21.32 -2.52 -50.55
N ALA A 10 22.55 -3.05 -50.48
CA ALA A 10 23.06 -3.67 -49.25
C ALA A 10 23.21 -2.64 -48.11
N LEU A 11 23.62 -1.42 -48.43
CA LEU A 11 23.71 -0.33 -47.45
C LEU A 11 22.32 0.15 -47.00
N SER A 12 21.32 0.16 -47.90
CA SER A 12 19.94 0.53 -47.52
C SER A 12 19.28 -0.49 -46.60
N ALA A 13 19.61 -1.78 -46.75
CA ALA A 13 19.09 -2.85 -45.89
C ALA A 13 19.51 -2.70 -44.41
N LEU A 14 20.66 -2.06 -44.14
CA LEU A 14 21.14 -1.79 -42.77
C LEU A 14 20.33 -0.69 -42.05
N PHE A 15 19.58 0.14 -42.77
CA PHE A 15 18.73 1.17 -42.15
C PHE A 15 17.40 0.61 -41.62
N PHE A 16 17.01 -0.61 -42.01
CA PHE A 16 15.77 -1.25 -41.53
C PHE A 16 15.92 -1.97 -40.19
N THR A 17 17.15 -2.11 -39.64
CA THR A 17 17.38 -2.74 -38.32
C THR A 17 17.42 -1.73 -37.17
N ALA A 18 17.22 -0.44 -37.45
CA ALA A 18 17.38 0.65 -36.47
C ALA A 18 16.12 0.94 -35.64
N CYS A 19 14.93 0.46 -36.05
CA CYS A 19 13.72 0.51 -35.23
C CYS A 19 13.67 -0.74 -34.33
N GLN A 20 14.26 -0.65 -33.14
CA GLN A 20 13.98 -1.59 -32.06
C GLN A 20 12.81 -1.04 -31.24
N ASP A 21 11.72 -1.80 -31.16
CA ASP A 21 10.52 -1.43 -30.41
C ASP A 21 10.84 -1.19 -28.91
N ASP A 22 11.80 -1.93 -28.36
CA ASP A 22 12.22 -1.89 -26.96
C ASP A 22 12.91 -0.57 -26.52
N PHE A 23 13.31 0.33 -27.45
CA PHE A 23 13.96 1.60 -27.07
C PHE A 23 13.02 2.54 -26.29
N LEU A 24 11.71 2.44 -26.54
CA LEU A 24 10.71 3.24 -25.84
C LEU A 24 10.13 2.52 -24.60
N ASP A 25 10.38 1.22 -24.46
CA ASP A 25 9.88 0.41 -23.34
C ASP A 25 10.86 0.45 -22.16
N VAL A 26 10.92 1.61 -21.50
CA VAL A 26 11.75 1.81 -20.32
C VAL A 26 10.96 1.44 -19.06
N ASN A 27 11.43 0.41 -18.35
CA ASN A 27 10.85 0.06 -17.06
C ASN A 27 11.00 1.20 -16.04
N PRO A 28 9.95 1.49 -15.25
CA PRO A 28 10.03 2.50 -14.21
C PRO A 28 11.09 2.12 -13.16
N THR A 29 12.00 3.04 -12.87
CA THR A 29 13.08 2.82 -11.89
C THR A 29 12.71 3.19 -10.46
N GLN A 30 11.62 3.95 -10.30
CA GLN A 30 11.18 4.46 -8.99
C GLN A 30 10.23 3.52 -8.25
N ALA A 31 9.63 2.56 -8.94
CA ALA A 31 8.70 1.60 -8.35
C ALA A 31 8.79 0.26 -9.09
N ILE A 32 8.71 -0.83 -8.34
CA ILE A 32 8.54 -2.15 -8.92
C ILE A 32 7.03 -2.31 -9.19
N PRO A 33 6.59 -2.48 -10.44
CA PRO A 33 5.17 -2.67 -10.74
C PRO A 33 4.66 -3.95 -10.09
N THR A 34 3.55 -3.88 -9.36
CA THR A 34 2.87 -5.08 -8.84
C THR A 34 2.30 -5.98 -9.94
N THR A 35 2.28 -5.50 -11.19
CA THR A 35 1.93 -6.26 -12.39
C THR A 35 3.01 -7.25 -12.81
N ASP A 36 4.28 -6.98 -12.45
CA ASP A 36 5.38 -7.88 -12.77
C ASP A 36 5.59 -8.88 -11.62
N VAL A 37 4.67 -9.85 -11.57
CA VAL A 37 4.63 -10.91 -10.55
C VAL A 37 5.95 -11.69 -10.50
N GLU A 38 6.64 -11.80 -11.62
CA GLU A 38 7.86 -12.58 -11.75
C GLU A 38 9.01 -11.97 -10.94
N LEU A 39 9.09 -10.64 -10.84
CA LEU A 39 10.09 -9.96 -9.99
C LEU A 39 9.95 -10.31 -8.50
N TYR A 40 8.75 -10.70 -8.07
CA TYR A 40 8.46 -11.07 -6.69
C TYR A 40 8.42 -12.58 -6.46
N ASN A 41 8.61 -13.39 -7.50
CA ASN A 41 8.41 -14.84 -7.46
C ASN A 41 9.58 -15.57 -6.78
N THR A 42 9.80 -15.24 -5.50
CA THR A 42 10.79 -15.80 -4.58
C THR A 42 10.26 -15.70 -3.16
N ASP A 43 10.83 -16.45 -2.22
CA ASP A 43 10.48 -16.35 -0.79
C ASP A 43 10.63 -14.93 -0.23
N ASN A 44 11.68 -14.21 -0.65
CA ASN A 44 11.92 -12.85 -0.19
C ASN A 44 10.91 -11.87 -0.81
N GLY A 45 10.58 -12.03 -2.10
CA GLY A 45 9.53 -11.26 -2.75
C GLY A 45 8.15 -11.50 -2.14
N ALA A 46 7.83 -12.74 -1.75
CA ALA A 46 6.58 -13.03 -1.04
C ALA A 46 6.51 -12.32 0.33
N LYS A 47 7.61 -12.34 1.10
CA LYS A 47 7.70 -11.70 2.42
C LYS A 47 7.50 -10.19 2.35
N THR A 48 7.99 -9.51 1.31
CA THR A 48 7.92 -8.05 1.22
C THR A 48 6.49 -7.53 1.23
N PHE A 49 5.54 -8.27 0.64
CA PHE A 49 4.11 -7.92 0.67
C PHE A 49 3.59 -7.80 2.09
N VAL A 50 3.84 -8.80 2.95
CA VAL A 50 3.37 -8.80 4.34
C VAL A 50 4.17 -7.82 5.20
N THR A 51 5.49 -7.73 5.01
CA THR A 51 6.31 -6.69 5.66
C THR A 51 5.77 -5.30 5.39
N SER A 52 5.29 -5.04 4.17
CA SER A 52 4.70 -3.76 3.80
C SER A 52 3.37 -3.46 4.52
N ILE A 53 2.61 -4.49 4.92
CA ILE A 53 1.41 -4.35 5.74
C ILE A 53 1.83 -3.97 7.16
N TYR A 54 2.79 -4.68 7.75
CA TYR A 54 3.31 -4.35 9.08
C TYR A 54 3.89 -2.93 9.14
N ALA A 55 4.58 -2.49 8.09
CA ALA A 55 5.11 -1.14 8.00
C ALA A 55 4.02 -0.05 8.16
N LYS A 56 2.79 -0.29 7.69
CA LYS A 56 1.68 0.66 7.88
C LYS A 56 1.33 0.89 9.35
N PHE A 57 1.59 -0.06 10.24
CA PHE A 57 1.36 0.13 11.68
C PHE A 57 2.34 1.10 12.34
N LEU A 58 3.44 1.41 11.66
CA LEU A 58 4.40 2.44 12.06
C LEU A 58 4.01 3.83 11.58
N ASP A 59 3.03 3.95 10.68
CA ASP A 59 2.56 5.24 10.20
C ASP A 59 1.78 5.95 11.31
N TRP A 60 2.00 7.26 11.41
CA TRP A 60 1.40 8.10 12.44
C TRP A 60 -0.13 7.97 12.49
N ASP A 61 -0.79 8.01 11.35
CA ASP A 61 -2.26 7.98 11.29
C ASP A 61 -2.87 6.60 11.58
N MET A 62 -2.07 5.53 11.55
CA MET A 62 -2.56 4.17 11.81
C MET A 62 -2.73 3.88 13.31
N SER A 63 -1.84 4.42 14.15
CA SER A 63 -1.72 3.99 15.55
C SER A 63 -1.45 5.11 16.56
N SER A 64 -1.21 6.35 16.12
CA SER A 64 -0.87 7.46 17.01
C SER A 64 -2.10 8.32 17.36
N PHE A 65 -2.01 9.64 17.20
CA PHE A 65 -2.92 10.58 17.85
C PHE A 65 -4.38 10.45 17.43
N GLY A 66 -4.65 10.22 16.14
CA GLY A 66 -6.03 10.04 15.66
C GLY A 66 -6.69 8.82 16.32
N TRP A 67 -6.03 7.66 16.21
CA TRP A 67 -6.47 6.41 16.81
C TRP A 67 -6.62 6.51 18.34
N ILE A 68 -5.59 7.03 19.04
CA ILE A 68 -5.64 7.18 20.52
C ILE A 68 -6.78 8.12 20.93
N GLY A 69 -7.03 9.19 20.17
CA GLY A 69 -8.15 10.08 20.42
C GLY A 69 -9.49 9.35 20.34
N LEU A 70 -9.73 8.59 19.27
CA LEU A 70 -10.97 7.84 19.07
C LEU A 70 -11.14 6.65 20.02
N ALA A 71 -10.05 6.08 20.53
CA ALA A 71 -10.06 4.86 21.33
C ALA A 71 -9.97 5.08 22.85
N SER A 72 -9.61 6.28 23.30
CA SER A 72 -9.38 6.58 24.73
C SER A 72 -9.99 7.91 25.18
N ILE A 73 -9.81 9.00 24.43
CA ILE A 73 -10.35 10.31 24.86
C ILE A 73 -11.88 10.30 24.83
N THR A 74 -12.48 9.52 23.93
CA THR A 74 -13.93 9.33 23.84
C THR A 74 -14.49 8.36 24.89
N SER A 75 -13.66 7.77 25.77
CA SER A 75 -14.05 6.70 26.70
C SER A 75 -14.01 7.06 28.19
N ASP A 76 -13.95 8.34 28.55
CA ASP A 76 -13.77 8.85 29.94
C ASP A 76 -12.43 8.51 30.63
N ASP A 77 -11.60 7.66 30.02
CA ASP A 77 -10.28 7.28 30.54
C ASP A 77 -9.22 8.38 30.38
N ALA A 78 -9.45 9.36 29.49
CA ALA A 78 -8.51 10.43 29.18
C ALA A 78 -9.21 11.72 28.71
N ASP A 79 -8.67 12.87 29.11
CA ASP A 79 -9.05 14.18 28.59
C ASP A 79 -8.05 14.64 27.52
N LYS A 80 -8.41 15.68 26.75
CA LYS A 80 -7.51 16.32 25.78
C LYS A 80 -6.14 16.69 26.38
N GLY A 81 -6.14 17.25 27.58
CA GLY A 81 -4.94 17.74 28.28
C GLY A 81 -4.25 18.93 27.58
N SER A 82 -3.56 19.81 28.32
CA SER A 82 -2.89 21.02 27.78
C SER A 82 -3.85 22.08 27.17
N SER A 83 -3.33 23.08 26.44
CA SER A 83 -4.10 24.23 25.93
C SER A 83 -4.78 23.98 24.56
N PRO A 84 -5.96 24.55 24.26
CA PRO A 84 -6.65 24.31 22.98
C PRO A 84 -5.84 24.60 21.70
N GLY A 85 -4.78 25.41 21.78
CA GLY A 85 -3.91 25.72 20.64
C GLY A 85 -2.79 24.72 20.37
N ASP A 86 -2.60 23.71 21.22
CA ASP A 86 -1.56 22.69 21.05
C ASP A 86 -1.92 21.66 19.97
N GLY A 87 -0.92 20.90 19.51
CA GLY A 87 -1.10 19.86 18.49
C GLY A 87 -2.17 18.83 18.86
N GLY A 88 -2.87 18.29 17.84
CA GLY A 88 -4.11 17.55 18.05
C GLY A 88 -5.30 18.50 18.12
N THR A 89 -5.48 19.31 17.08
CA THR A 89 -6.41 20.46 17.02
C THR A 89 -7.89 20.09 17.11
N ASP A 90 -8.22 18.81 17.23
CA ASP A 90 -9.58 18.29 17.37
C ASP A 90 -9.80 17.49 18.64
N LYS A 91 -8.78 17.36 19.51
CA LYS A 91 -8.89 16.55 20.73
C LYS A 91 -9.87 17.11 21.74
N ASP A 92 -10.01 18.43 21.80
CA ASP A 92 -11.02 19.12 22.61
C ASP A 92 -12.44 18.83 22.11
N VAL A 93 -12.61 18.70 20.79
CA VAL A 93 -13.88 18.33 20.17
C VAL A 93 -14.20 16.85 20.42
N LEU A 94 -13.18 15.96 20.40
CA LEU A 94 -13.33 14.54 20.78
C LEU A 94 -13.74 14.39 22.24
N ASP A 95 -13.06 15.09 23.14
CA ASP A 95 -13.31 15.11 24.60
C ASP A 95 -14.74 15.61 24.90
N ALA A 96 -15.16 16.68 24.22
CA ALA A 96 -16.53 17.19 24.29
C ALA A 96 -17.58 16.30 23.57
N LEU A 97 -17.19 15.16 22.99
CA LEU A 97 -18.05 14.25 22.22
C LEU A 97 -18.88 14.94 21.12
N SER A 98 -18.33 16.02 20.54
CA SER A 98 -19.02 16.87 19.57
C SER A 98 -18.45 16.77 18.15
N TYR A 99 -17.62 15.75 17.92
CA TYR A 99 -16.93 15.50 16.66
C TYR A 99 -17.82 14.85 15.61
N ASN A 100 -17.39 14.96 14.34
CA ASN A 100 -18.01 14.36 13.18
C ASN A 100 -16.94 13.77 12.24
N SER A 101 -17.37 13.25 11.09
CA SER A 101 -16.49 12.59 10.12
C SER A 101 -15.41 13.47 9.51
N SER A 102 -15.56 14.80 9.57
CA SER A 102 -14.58 15.76 9.04
C SER A 102 -13.54 16.20 10.07
N ASN A 103 -13.60 15.70 11.31
CA ASN A 103 -12.55 15.96 12.28
C ASN A 103 -11.28 15.16 11.93
N PRO A 104 -10.08 15.78 12.01
CA PRO A 104 -8.81 15.16 11.61
C PRO A 104 -8.57 13.75 12.13
N SER A 105 -8.86 13.47 13.41
CA SER A 105 -8.66 12.16 14.03
C SER A 105 -9.57 11.10 13.42
N ALA A 106 -10.83 11.46 13.13
CA ALA A 106 -11.79 10.58 12.48
C ALA A 106 -11.43 10.31 11.01
N GLU A 107 -11.02 11.35 10.27
CA GLU A 107 -10.62 11.22 8.87
C GLU A 107 -9.33 10.41 8.71
N SER A 108 -8.28 10.78 9.45
CA SER A 108 -6.95 10.16 9.30
C SER A 108 -6.95 8.68 9.67
N THR A 109 -7.63 8.33 10.76
CA THR A 109 -7.79 6.93 11.17
C THR A 109 -8.51 6.13 10.08
N PHE A 110 -9.60 6.66 9.53
CA PHE A 110 -10.35 5.97 8.47
C PHE A 110 -9.47 5.69 7.24
N ILE A 111 -8.78 6.73 6.75
CA ILE A 111 -7.89 6.63 5.58
C ILE A 111 -6.75 5.64 5.85
N ALA A 112 -6.09 5.73 7.01
CA ALA A 112 -4.97 4.87 7.34
C ALA A 112 -5.35 3.38 7.38
N GLN A 113 -6.50 3.04 7.99
CA GLN A 113 -6.98 1.66 8.02
C GLN A 113 -7.28 1.13 6.61
N TYR A 114 -7.92 1.93 5.74
CA TYR A 114 -8.18 1.52 4.36
C TYR A 114 -6.92 1.38 3.51
N ASP A 115 -5.92 2.24 3.71
CA ASP A 115 -4.61 2.09 3.07
C ASP A 115 -3.94 0.77 3.43
N GLY A 116 -4.00 0.38 4.71
CA GLY A 116 -3.49 -0.91 5.17
C GLY A 116 -4.29 -2.09 4.60
N ILE A 117 -5.63 -1.99 4.56
CA ILE A 117 -6.51 -2.98 3.93
C ILE A 117 -6.18 -3.17 2.44
N ASN A 118 -5.88 -2.08 1.73
CA ASN A 118 -5.49 -2.15 0.32
C ASN A 118 -4.19 -2.96 0.14
N ARG A 119 -3.20 -2.80 1.02
CA ARG A 119 -1.98 -3.63 0.99
C ARG A 119 -2.28 -5.10 1.28
N CYS A 120 -3.17 -5.39 2.22
CA CYS A 120 -3.63 -6.77 2.45
C CYS A 120 -4.28 -7.35 1.19
N ASN A 121 -5.11 -6.58 0.50
CA ASN A 121 -5.77 -7.02 -0.73
C ASN A 121 -4.75 -7.34 -1.84
N GLN A 122 -3.72 -6.53 -2.00
CA GLN A 122 -2.62 -6.80 -2.94
C GLN A 122 -1.85 -8.08 -2.58
N ALA A 123 -1.48 -8.24 -1.30
CA ALA A 123 -0.82 -9.46 -0.83
C ALA A 123 -1.66 -10.71 -1.10
N LEU A 124 -2.95 -10.66 -0.80
CA LEU A 124 -3.89 -11.78 -1.00
C LEU A 124 -4.16 -12.08 -2.48
N ALA A 125 -4.00 -11.10 -3.37
CA ALA A 125 -4.13 -11.30 -4.81
C ALA A 125 -2.85 -11.83 -5.47
N ILE A 126 -1.67 -11.46 -4.97
CA ILE A 126 -0.39 -11.73 -5.62
C ILE A 126 0.31 -12.98 -5.05
N ILE A 127 0.38 -13.14 -3.72
CA ILE A 127 1.07 -14.27 -3.09
C ILE A 127 0.64 -15.65 -3.62
N PRO A 128 -0.65 -15.93 -3.91
CA PRO A 128 -1.05 -17.20 -4.50
C PRO A 128 -0.39 -17.53 -5.84
N LYS A 129 0.02 -16.50 -6.60
CA LYS A 129 0.63 -16.62 -7.93
C LYS A 129 2.16 -16.82 -7.90
N LEU A 130 2.79 -16.70 -6.73
CA LEU A 130 4.25 -16.83 -6.56
C LEU A 130 4.64 -18.31 -6.43
N ASP A 131 4.54 -19.07 -7.52
CA ASP A 131 4.73 -20.52 -7.54
C ASP A 131 6.16 -21.00 -7.23
N LYS A 132 7.16 -20.12 -7.34
CA LYS A 132 8.56 -20.40 -6.94
C LYS A 132 8.83 -20.12 -5.47
N ALA A 133 7.88 -19.52 -4.74
CA ALA A 133 7.97 -19.36 -3.30
C ALA A 133 7.45 -20.61 -2.57
N ASP A 134 8.06 -20.93 -1.44
CA ASP A 134 7.70 -22.09 -0.62
C ASP A 134 6.19 -22.12 -0.30
N PRO A 135 5.49 -23.24 -0.54
CA PRO A 135 4.04 -23.31 -0.32
C PRO A 135 3.62 -23.04 1.14
N ALA A 136 4.38 -23.52 2.13
CA ALA A 136 4.05 -23.32 3.54
C ALA A 136 4.29 -21.86 3.95
N LEU A 137 5.33 -21.22 3.41
CA LEU A 137 5.56 -19.79 3.55
C LEU A 137 4.37 -18.99 2.98
N ARG A 138 3.93 -19.29 1.76
CA ARG A 138 2.79 -18.60 1.14
C ARG A 138 1.51 -18.74 1.96
N GLU A 139 1.20 -19.93 2.45
CA GLU A 139 0.04 -20.18 3.30
C GLU A 139 0.09 -19.33 4.58
N ARG A 140 1.24 -19.32 5.26
CA ARG A 140 1.47 -18.50 6.46
C ARG A 140 1.27 -17.01 6.16
N LEU A 141 1.90 -16.49 5.11
CA LEU A 141 1.83 -15.07 4.73
C LEU A 141 0.40 -14.65 4.38
N MET A 142 -0.37 -15.52 3.70
CA MET A 142 -1.79 -15.28 3.44
C MET A 142 -2.62 -15.28 4.72
N GLY A 143 -2.30 -16.13 5.69
CA GLY A 143 -2.91 -16.13 7.03
C GLY A 143 -2.68 -14.80 7.76
N GLU A 144 -1.43 -14.32 7.78
CA GLU A 144 -1.07 -13.03 8.38
C GLU A 144 -1.82 -11.87 7.70
N ALA A 145 -1.83 -11.82 6.36
CA ALA A 145 -2.54 -10.77 5.63
C ALA A 145 -4.06 -10.79 5.90
N LYS A 146 -4.68 -11.97 6.02
CA LYS A 146 -6.11 -12.10 6.40
C LYS A 146 -6.36 -11.58 7.82
N PHE A 147 -5.52 -11.97 8.78
CA PHE A 147 -5.64 -11.52 10.16
C PHE A 147 -5.52 -10.00 10.28
N LEU A 148 -4.47 -9.42 9.68
CA LEU A 148 -4.24 -7.97 9.72
C LEU A 148 -5.37 -7.20 9.03
N ARG A 149 -5.88 -7.71 7.91
CA ARG A 149 -7.07 -7.11 7.25
C ARG A 149 -8.29 -7.14 8.17
N ALA A 150 -8.56 -8.26 8.83
CA ALA A 150 -9.67 -8.38 9.76
C ALA A 150 -9.49 -7.45 10.97
N PHE A 151 -8.26 -7.29 11.48
CA PHE A 151 -7.95 -6.37 12.56
C PHE A 151 -8.25 -4.92 12.18
N MET A 152 -7.84 -4.47 10.98
CA MET A 152 -8.12 -3.11 10.50
C MET A 152 -9.62 -2.88 10.28
N TYR A 153 -10.35 -3.85 9.72
CA TYR A 153 -11.81 -3.78 9.63
C TYR A 153 -12.48 -3.74 11.00
N PHE A 154 -11.99 -4.51 11.97
CA PHE A 154 -12.52 -4.48 13.34
C PHE A 154 -12.33 -3.11 13.99
N THR A 155 -11.16 -2.48 13.78
CA THR A 155 -10.92 -1.09 14.19
C THR A 155 -11.92 -0.13 13.55
N LEU A 156 -12.14 -0.23 12.25
CA LEU A 156 -13.14 0.58 11.55
C LEU A 156 -14.55 0.38 12.11
N VAL A 157 -14.97 -0.87 12.34
CA VAL A 157 -16.32 -1.14 12.87
C VAL A 157 -16.51 -0.56 14.28
N LYS A 158 -15.49 -0.61 15.14
CA LYS A 158 -15.55 0.01 16.47
C LYS A 158 -15.72 1.53 16.41
N CYS A 159 -15.08 2.20 15.45
CA CYS A 159 -15.08 3.66 15.35
C CYS A 159 -16.25 4.22 14.54
N TYR A 160 -16.69 3.53 13.48
CA TYR A 160 -17.61 4.08 12.47
C TYR A 160 -18.89 3.26 12.30
N GLY A 161 -19.00 2.09 12.94
CA GLY A 161 -20.13 1.17 12.75
C GLY A 161 -20.03 0.42 11.43
N GLY A 162 -21.11 0.40 10.64
CA GLY A 162 -21.13 -0.32 9.36
C GLY A 162 -20.16 0.30 8.35
N VAL A 163 -19.25 -0.50 7.79
CA VAL A 163 -18.31 -0.08 6.75
C VAL A 163 -18.42 -1.00 5.52
N PRO A 164 -18.11 -0.48 4.29
CA PRO A 164 -18.14 -1.25 3.05
C PRO A 164 -17.31 -2.54 3.02
#